data_AF-A0A5T2WMV1-F1
#
_entry.id   AF-A0A5T2WMV1-F1
#
_cell.length_a   1.000
_cell.length_b   1.000
_cell.length_c   1.000
_cell.angle_alpha   90.00
_cell.angle_beta   90.00
_cell.angle_gamma   90.00
#
_symmetry.space_group_name_H-M   'P 1'
#
loop_
_entity.id
_entity.type
_entity.pdbx_description
1 polymer ?
#
loop_
_entity_poly.entity_id
_entity_poly.type
_entity_poly.pdbx_seq_one_letter_code
_entity_poly.pdbx_strand_id
1 'polypeptide(L)'
;MPSDKRKTPKLPDDETARALERRKLWRRAACRWRSVLVMTEDILIAERIVQRIAWCQQQIPPNCPGTLVLSANDLRHIDKAARALGCGPIARYWIEYY
;
A
#
# COMPACT_ATOMS: atom_id res chain seq x y z
N MET A 1 -43.38 -3.53 -13.32
CA MET A 1 -42.05 -4.18 -13.26
C MET A 1 -41.44 -3.82 -11.91
N PRO A 2 -41.39 -4.74 -10.94
CA PRO A 2 -40.79 -4.44 -9.66
C PRO A 2 -39.28 -4.32 -9.89
N SER A 3 -38.73 -3.15 -9.58
CA SER A 3 -37.31 -2.89 -9.58
C SER A 3 -36.68 -3.69 -8.43
N ASP A 4 -36.22 -4.90 -8.74
CA ASP A 4 -35.34 -5.66 -7.87
C ASP A 4 -34.18 -4.75 -7.49
N LYS A 5 -34.20 -4.27 -6.25
CA LYS A 5 -33.11 -3.51 -5.65
C LYS A 5 -31.92 -4.44 -5.65
N ARG A 6 -31.07 -4.37 -6.69
CA ARG A 6 -29.85 -5.16 -6.81
C ARG A 6 -29.09 -5.00 -5.50
N LYS A 7 -29.09 -6.06 -4.67
CA LYS A 7 -28.35 -6.07 -3.41
C LYS A 7 -26.91 -5.81 -3.79
N THR A 8 -26.36 -4.69 -3.35
CA THR A 8 -24.96 -4.40 -3.60
C THR A 8 -24.16 -5.48 -2.89
N PRO A 9 -23.33 -6.26 -3.61
CA PRO A 9 -22.51 -7.29 -2.98
C PRO A 9 -21.64 -6.61 -1.94
N LYS A 10 -21.60 -7.20 -0.75
CA LYS A 10 -20.71 -6.74 0.31
C LYS A 10 -19.28 -7.16 -0.07
N LEU A 11 -18.31 -6.34 0.30
CA LEU A 11 -16.90 -6.72 0.21
C LEU A 11 -16.66 -7.99 1.03
N PRO A 12 -15.75 -8.88 0.58
CA PRO A 12 -15.31 -10.02 1.38
C PRO A 12 -14.78 -9.54 2.73
N ASP A 13 -15.04 -10.32 3.78
CA ASP A 13 -14.55 -9.99 5.11
C ASP A 13 -13.12 -10.50 5.31
N ASP A 14 -12.17 -9.89 4.61
CA ASP A 14 -10.74 -10.17 4.80
C ASP A 14 -10.21 -9.33 5.98
N GLU A 15 -10.11 -9.97 7.15
CA GLU A 15 -9.67 -9.31 8.38
C GLU A 15 -8.29 -8.64 8.23
N THR A 16 -7.40 -9.25 7.45
CA THR A 16 -6.05 -8.70 7.22
C THR A 16 -6.11 -7.41 6.40
N ALA A 17 -6.88 -7.38 5.31
CA ALA A 17 -7.07 -6.19 4.50
C ALA A 17 -7.69 -5.07 5.33
N ARG A 18 -8.71 -5.38 6.14
CA ARG A 18 -9.38 -4.43 7.03
C ARG A 18 -8.47 -3.90 8.12
N ALA A 19 -7.63 -4.75 8.71
CA ALA A 19 -6.64 -4.34 9.70
C ALA A 19 -5.58 -3.40 9.08
N LEU A 20 -5.13 -3.68 7.86
CA LEU A 20 -4.20 -2.82 7.13
C LEU A 20 -4.83 -1.45 6.79
N GLU A 21 -6.10 -1.42 6.37
CA GLU A 21 -6.85 -0.18 6.16
C GLU A 21 -6.99 0.65 7.45
N ARG A 22 -7.39 0.02 8.56
CA ARG A 22 -7.50 0.70 9.87
C ARG A 22 -6.16 1.31 10.32
N ARG A 23 -5.05 0.64 10.02
CA ARG A 23 -3.69 1.10 10.31
C ARG A 23 -3.15 2.08 9.26
N LYS A 24 -3.95 2.48 8.27
CA LYS A 24 -3.58 3.38 7.17
C LYS A 24 -2.39 2.88 6.33
N LEU A 25 -2.16 1.57 6.31
CA LEU A 25 -1.11 0.93 5.51
C LEU A 25 -1.60 0.68 4.09
N TRP A 26 -1.97 1.76 3.38
CA TRP A 26 -2.76 1.72 2.14
C TRP A 26 -2.15 0.90 1.01
N ARG A 27 -0.83 0.99 0.80
CA ARG A 27 -0.12 0.15 -0.19
C ARG A 27 -0.26 -1.34 0.10
N ARG A 28 -0.08 -1.72 1.38
CA ARG A 28 -0.18 -3.11 1.82
C ARG A 28 -1.63 -3.60 1.76
N ALA A 29 -2.59 -2.75 2.12
CA ALA A 29 -4.02 -3.04 1.99
C ALA A 29 -4.40 -3.29 0.53
N ALA A 30 -3.97 -2.44 -0.40
CA ALA A 30 -4.22 -2.62 -1.84
C ALA A 30 -3.61 -3.93 -2.37
N CYS A 31 -2.38 -4.27 -1.95
CA CYS A 31 -1.79 -5.57 -2.29
C CYS A 31 -2.58 -6.75 -1.73
N ARG A 32 -3.05 -6.68 -0.48
CA ARG A 32 -3.89 -7.75 0.10
C ARG A 32 -5.19 -7.90 -0.67
N TRP A 33 -5.86 -6.81 -1.01
CA TRP A 33 -7.07 -6.85 -1.83
C TRP A 33 -6.84 -7.45 -3.22
N ARG A 34 -5.67 -7.22 -3.85
CA ARG A 34 -5.30 -7.91 -5.10
C ARG A 34 -5.17 -9.42 -4.91
N SER A 35 -4.59 -9.88 -3.80
CA SER A 35 -4.56 -11.32 -3.49
C SER A 35 -5.96 -11.90 -3.31
N VAL A 36 -6.86 -11.18 -2.63
CA VAL A 36 -8.26 -11.59 -2.47
C VAL A 36 -8.98 -11.64 -3.82
N LEU A 37 -8.75 -10.65 -4.69
CA LEU A 37 -9.32 -10.58 -6.04
C LEU A 37 -8.97 -11.83 -6.86
N VAL A 38 -7.71 -12.29 -6.82
CA VAL A 38 -7.26 -13.48 -7.56
C VAL A 38 -7.98 -14.75 -7.10
N MET A 39 -8.40 -14.81 -5.83
CA MET A 39 -9.12 -15.94 -5.26
C MET A 39 -10.66 -15.81 -5.38
N THR A 40 -11.16 -14.71 -5.95
CA THR A 40 -12.60 -14.42 -6.03
C THR A 40 -13.15 -14.84 -7.38
N GLU A 41 -14.09 -15.78 -7.38
CA GLU A 41 -14.77 -16.26 -8.60
C GLU A 41 -16.00 -15.42 -8.98
N ASP A 42 -16.66 -14.80 -8.00
CA ASP A 42 -17.85 -13.97 -8.23
C ASP A 42 -17.46 -12.61 -8.83
N ILE A 43 -17.92 -12.36 -10.06
CA ILE A 43 -17.66 -11.14 -10.84
C ILE A 43 -18.13 -9.88 -10.10
N LEU A 44 -19.28 -9.92 -9.44
CA LEU A 44 -19.83 -8.75 -8.74
C LEU A 44 -19.02 -8.41 -7.48
N ILE A 45 -18.47 -9.44 -6.82
CA ILE A 45 -17.56 -9.26 -5.69
C ILE A 45 -16.19 -8.78 -6.19
N ALA A 46 -15.70 -9.32 -7.31
CA ALA A 46 -14.45 -8.90 -7.94
C ALA A 46 -14.47 -7.40 -8.30
N GLU A 47 -15.54 -6.91 -8.92
CA GLU A 47 -15.72 -5.47 -9.22
C GLU A 47 -15.63 -4.60 -7.96
N ARG A 48 -16.28 -5.04 -6.88
CA ARG A 48 -16.22 -4.36 -5.57
C ARG A 48 -14.81 -4.33 -4.99
N ILE A 49 -14.05 -5.41 -5.13
CA ILE A 49 -12.65 -5.46 -4.70
C ILE A 49 -11.81 -4.51 -5.55
N VAL A 50 -12.01 -4.45 -6.87
CA VAL A 50 -11.31 -3.51 -7.75
C VAL A 50 -11.58 -2.06 -7.35
N GLN A 51 -12.83 -1.70 -7.08
CA GLN A 51 -13.19 -0.37 -6.56
C GLN A 51 -12.49 -0.08 -5.23
N ARG A 52 -12.38 -1.08 -4.34
CA ARG A 52 -11.70 -0.93 -3.06
C ARG A 52 -10.18 -0.77 -3.21
N ILE A 53 -9.56 -1.46 -4.17
CA ILE A 53 -8.15 -1.29 -4.53
C ILE A 53 -7.91 0.14 -5.01
N ALA A 54 -8.73 0.64 -5.93
CA ALA A 54 -8.62 2.01 -6.44
C ALA A 54 -8.77 3.04 -5.32
N TRP A 55 -9.73 2.84 -4.42
CA TRP A 55 -9.91 3.69 -3.24
C TRP A 55 -8.67 3.66 -2.33
N CYS A 56 -8.11 2.48 -2.02
CA CYS A 56 -6.88 2.37 -1.24
C CYS A 56 -5.71 3.09 -1.92
N GLN A 57 -5.60 3.03 -3.24
CA GLN A 57 -4.55 3.70 -3.99
C GLN A 57 -4.66 5.22 -3.92
N GLN A 58 -5.87 5.77 -3.95
CA GLN A 58 -6.11 7.21 -3.77
C GLN A 58 -5.70 7.71 -2.37
N GLN A 59 -5.73 6.83 -1.36
CA GLN A 59 -5.26 7.18 0.00
C GLN A 59 -3.74 7.15 0.15
N ILE A 60 -3.02 6.58 -0.83
CA ILE A 60 -1.55 6.59 -0.81
C ILE A 60 -1.13 8.05 -1.07
N PRO A 61 -0.40 8.70 -0.15
CA PRO A 61 0.11 10.03 -0.42
C PRO A 61 0.93 10.00 -1.71
N PRO A 62 0.76 10.99 -2.61
CA PRO A 62 1.54 11.05 -3.84
C PRO A 62 3.01 10.99 -3.45
N ASN A 63 3.78 10.09 -4.08
CA ASN A 63 5.22 10.16 -3.94
C ASN A 63 5.62 11.53 -4.48
N CYS A 64 6.18 12.38 -3.63
CA CYS A 64 6.85 13.58 -4.12
C CYS A 64 7.92 13.11 -5.12
N PRO A 65 7.84 13.54 -6.40
CA PRO A 65 8.85 13.15 -7.38
C PRO A 65 10.20 13.68 -6.89
N GLY A 66 11.12 12.76 -6.56
CA GLY A 66 12.43 13.06 -5.98
C GLY A 66 12.66 12.53 -4.55
N THR A 67 11.61 12.10 -3.85
CA THR A 67 11.70 11.60 -2.47
C THR A 67 11.97 10.09 -2.48
N LEU A 68 13.24 9.72 -2.27
CA LEU A 68 13.64 8.32 -2.11
C LEU A 68 13.30 7.88 -0.69
N VAL A 69 12.13 7.26 -0.51
CA VAL A 69 11.73 6.70 0.79
C VAL A 69 12.57 5.46 1.09
N LEU A 70 13.67 5.65 1.82
CA LEU A 70 14.57 4.59 2.27
C LEU A 70 14.02 3.91 3.53
N SER A 71 14.01 2.57 3.55
CA SER A 71 13.72 1.83 4.77
C SER A 71 14.87 1.95 5.77
N ALA A 72 14.62 1.63 7.04
CA ALA A 72 15.68 1.56 8.05
C ALA A 72 16.81 0.59 7.69
N ASN A 73 16.50 -0.45 6.89
CA ASN A 73 17.51 -1.40 6.43
C ASN A 73 18.36 -0.81 5.29
N ASP A 74 17.74 -0.05 4.39
CA ASP A 74 18.44 0.63 3.30
C ASP A 74 19.41 1.67 3.86
N LEU A 75 18.99 2.45 4.87
CA LEU A 75 19.85 3.41 5.57
C LEU A 75 21.07 2.74 6.21
N ARG A 76 20.89 1.58 6.86
CA ARG A 76 22.00 0.79 7.42
C ARG A 76 22.97 0.31 6.35
N HIS A 77 22.45 -0.11 5.19
CA HIS A 77 23.27 -0.59 4.09
C HIS A 77 24.10 0.54 3.48
N ILE A 78 23.48 1.71 3.29
CA ILE A 78 24.14 2.92 2.80
C ILE A 78 25.24 3.36 3.77
N ASP A 79 24.97 3.42 5.07
CA ASP A 79 25.99 3.76 6.07
C ASP A 79 27.13 2.74 6.13
N LYS A 80 26.83 1.46 5.95
CA LYS A 80 27.87 0.41 5.87
C LYS A 80 28.78 0.62 4.67
N ALA A 81 28.21 0.92 3.50
CA ALA A 81 28.96 1.20 2.28
C ALA A 81 29.78 2.50 2.42
N ALA A 82 29.21 3.55 2.99
CA ALA A 82 29.90 4.82 3.23
C ALA A 82 31.16 4.64 4.08
N ARG A 83 31.04 3.89 5.19
CA ARG A 83 32.19 3.57 6.07
C ARG A 83 33.29 2.79 5.34
N ALA A 84 32.91 1.87 4.46
CA ALA A 84 33.87 1.10 3.67
C ALA A 84 34.67 1.99 2.69
N LEU A 85 34.08 3.10 2.24
CA LEU A 85 34.71 4.09 1.38
C LEU A 85 35.49 5.17 2.16
N GLY A 86 35.58 5.04 3.50
CA GLY A 86 36.22 6.06 4.36
C GLY A 86 35.36 7.30 4.60
N CYS A 87 34.11 7.31 4.13
CA CYS A 87 33.15 8.34 4.46
C CYS A 87 32.51 8.05 5.83
N GLY A 88 32.17 9.10 6.59
CA GLY A 88 31.39 8.97 7.82
C GLY A 88 29.97 8.44 7.56
N PRO A 89 29.12 8.27 8.58
CA PRO A 89 27.71 7.92 8.36
C PRO A 89 27.00 9.04 7.57
N ILE A 90 26.55 8.73 6.35
CA ILE A 90 25.95 9.70 5.41
C ILE A 90 24.43 9.75 5.57
N ALA A 91 23.81 8.64 6.00
CA ALA A 91 22.36 8.53 6.10
C ALA A 91 21.73 9.57 7.05
N ARG A 92 22.50 10.07 8.04
CA ARG A 92 22.06 11.11 8.98
C ARG A 92 22.02 12.51 8.37
N TYR A 93 22.75 12.75 7.27
CA TYR A 93 22.81 14.05 6.59
C TYR A 93 21.91 14.12 5.36
N TRP A 94 21.38 12.98 4.90
CA TRP A 94 20.33 12.89 3.89
C TRP A 94 18.95 13.07 4.54
N ILE A 95 18.75 14.21 5.19
CA ILE A 95 17.43 14.61 5.69
C ILE A 95 16.75 15.39 4.56
N GLU A 96 15.66 14.82 4.06
CA GLU A 96 14.78 15.41 3.05
C GLU A 96 14.29 16.80 3.53
N TYR A 97 14.46 17.83 2.69
CA TYR A 97 13.74 19.09 2.85
C TYR A 97 12.25 18.84 2.60
N TYR A 98 11.43 19.34 3.52
CA TYR A 98 9.96 19.22 3.64
C TYR A 98 9.17 19.27 2.33
#